data_AF-A0A366CV64-F1
#
_entry.id   AF-A0A366CV64-F1
#
_cell.length_a   1.000
_cell.length_b   1.000
_cell.length_c   1.000
_cell.angle_alpha   90.00
_cell.angle_beta   90.00
_cell.angle_gamma   90.00
#
_symmetry.space_group_name_H-M   'P 1'
#
loop_
_entity.id
_entity.type
_entity.pdbx_description
1 polymer ?
#
loop_
_entity_poly.entity_id
_entity_poly.type
_entity_poly.pdbx_seq_one_letter_code
_entity_poly.pdbx_strand_id
1 'polypeptide(L)'
;MTHVIRILLIATGAILLAGCQSLNQTSAAGTGTCTSVAPCNGNQVGGGTLNYGQTGTVGAVNANNTIAVIKQEPIIVTATGYAALTTNKRLTKSQARIMTLRSSMLDAYRNLSERVYGLKIDGSSSLSNMVIQNDELRTYVDAYLVGAKVVSQREHEDGTFETVVEMALQENFRQCVTSTQGVANDPNCQVQPGYRAVNVQSSTPTTNFYSIE
;
A
#
# COMPACT_ATOMS: atom_id res chain seq x y z
N MET A 1 -51.13 -38.17 -28.20
CA MET A 1 -49.91 -39.00 -28.04
C MET A 1 -48.62 -38.16 -28.10
N THR A 2 -48.60 -36.95 -27.52
CA THR A 2 -47.43 -36.04 -27.54
C THR A 2 -47.19 -35.30 -26.21
N HIS A 3 -48.04 -35.49 -25.20
CA HIS A 3 -47.89 -34.86 -23.87
C HIS A 3 -47.44 -35.81 -22.76
N VAL A 4 -47.44 -37.13 -23.01
CA VAL A 4 -47.06 -38.15 -22.02
C VAL A 4 -45.53 -38.31 -21.91
N ILE A 5 -44.78 -37.89 -22.93
CA ILE A 5 -43.31 -37.99 -23.00
C ILE A 5 -42.58 -36.84 -22.28
N ARG A 6 -43.20 -35.68 -22.07
CA ARG A 6 -42.57 -34.53 -21.37
C ARG A 6 -42.65 -34.61 -19.86
N ILE A 7 -43.60 -35.37 -19.30
CA ILE A 7 -43.76 -35.53 -17.84
C ILE A 7 -42.82 -36.61 -17.29
N LEU A 8 -42.34 -37.53 -18.14
CA LEU A 8 -41.45 -38.62 -17.72
C LEU A 8 -39.97 -38.20 -17.56
N LEU A 9 -39.60 -36.98 -17.98
CA LEU A 9 -38.23 -36.44 -17.86
C LEU A 9 -37.99 -35.57 -16.61
N ILE A 10 -39.02 -35.31 -15.78
CA ILE A 10 -38.87 -34.52 -14.55
C ILE A 10 -38.73 -35.43 -13.30
N ALA A 11 -38.94 -36.75 -13.45
CA ALA A 11 -38.98 -37.70 -12.34
C ALA A 11 -37.68 -38.48 -12.08
N THR A 12 -36.59 -38.23 -12.82
CA THR A 12 -35.31 -38.95 -12.68
C THR A 12 -34.16 -38.12 -12.08
N GLY A 13 -34.42 -36.88 -11.64
CA GLY A 13 -33.41 -36.00 -11.04
C GLY A 13 -33.33 -36.03 -9.50
N ALA A 14 -33.92 -37.03 -8.84
CA ALA A 14 -34.00 -37.09 -7.38
C ALA A 14 -33.51 -38.44 -6.84
N ILE A 15 -32.23 -38.74 -7.06
CA ILE A 15 -31.57 -39.90 -6.44
C ILE A 15 -30.18 -39.49 -5.95
N LEU A 16 -30.06 -39.48 -4.62
CA LEU A 16 -28.86 -39.56 -3.78
C LEU A 16 -28.00 -38.31 -3.61
N LEU A 17 -28.31 -37.53 -2.58
CA LEU A 17 -27.28 -36.88 -1.76
C LEU A 17 -27.65 -36.96 -0.27
N ALA A 18 -27.65 -38.19 0.25
CA ALA A 18 -27.66 -38.45 1.68
C ALA A 18 -26.27 -38.96 2.10
N GLY A 19 -25.57 -38.12 2.87
CA GLY A 19 -24.60 -38.55 3.87
C GLY A 19 -23.15 -38.75 3.41
N CYS A 20 -22.29 -37.79 3.74
CA CYS A 20 -21.14 -38.08 4.61
C CYS A 20 -20.64 -36.83 5.37
N GLN A 21 -21.07 -36.77 6.63
CA GLN A 21 -20.28 -36.58 7.86
C GLN A 21 -19.52 -35.26 8.10
N SER A 22 -19.89 -34.67 9.23
CA SER A 22 -19.11 -33.76 10.08
C SER A 22 -17.62 -34.07 10.10
N LEU A 23 -16.78 -33.07 9.86
CA LEU A 23 -15.41 -33.05 10.37
C LEU A 23 -15.45 -32.83 11.89
N ASN A 24 -15.76 -33.89 12.64
CA ASN A 24 -15.30 -33.99 14.02
C ASN A 24 -13.83 -34.39 13.96
N GLN A 25 -12.93 -33.41 13.97
CA GLN A 25 -11.55 -33.65 14.37
C GLN A 25 -11.57 -33.96 15.88
N THR A 26 -11.63 -35.24 16.22
CA THR A 26 -11.13 -35.70 17.51
C THR A 26 -9.62 -35.57 17.49
N SER A 27 -9.11 -34.43 17.95
CA SER A 27 -7.73 -34.34 18.40
C SER A 27 -7.59 -35.24 19.61
N ALA A 28 -6.93 -36.37 19.42
CA ALA A 28 -6.41 -37.16 20.51
C ALA A 28 -5.42 -36.30 21.31
N ALA A 29 -5.64 -36.29 22.63
CA ALA A 29 -4.85 -35.66 23.69
C ALA A 29 -5.12 -34.17 23.97
N GLY A 30 -5.69 -33.93 25.16
CA GLY A 30 -5.49 -32.69 25.93
C GLY A 30 -6.70 -31.76 25.99
N THR A 31 -7.31 -31.69 27.17
CA THR A 31 -8.38 -30.77 27.56
C THR A 31 -8.07 -29.30 27.22
N GLY A 32 -8.82 -28.71 26.29
CA GLY A 32 -8.83 -27.27 26.04
C GLY A 32 -10.13 -26.85 25.33
N THR A 33 -11.02 -26.17 26.05
CA THR A 33 -12.25 -25.60 25.48
C THR A 33 -11.93 -24.36 24.65
N CYS A 34 -12.21 -24.39 23.34
CA CYS A 34 -12.09 -23.22 22.47
C CYS A 34 -13.38 -22.38 22.52
N THR A 35 -13.27 -21.13 22.96
CA THR A 35 -14.35 -20.13 22.86
C THR A 35 -13.95 -19.04 21.87
N SER A 36 -14.25 -19.23 20.59
CA SER A 36 -14.55 -18.21 19.57
C SER A 36 -14.32 -18.76 18.16
N VAL A 37 -15.10 -18.25 17.23
CA VAL A 37 -15.26 -18.73 15.86
C VAL A 37 -14.04 -18.34 15.00
N ALA A 38 -12.98 -19.15 15.03
CA ALA A 38 -11.91 -19.18 14.04
C ALA A 38 -11.17 -20.53 14.10
N PRO A 39 -10.63 -21.05 12.97
CA PRO A 39 -9.87 -22.31 12.97
C PRO A 39 -8.55 -22.15 13.74
N CYS A 40 -8.37 -22.95 14.79
CA CYS A 40 -7.20 -22.93 15.66
C CYS A 40 -5.98 -23.53 14.95
N ASN A 41 -5.15 -22.69 14.33
CA ASN A 41 -3.82 -23.10 13.90
C ASN A 41 -2.87 -23.09 15.12
N GLY A 42 -2.90 -24.16 15.92
CA GLY A 42 -1.81 -24.68 16.81
C GLY A 42 -1.06 -23.77 17.78
N ASN A 43 -1.20 -22.45 17.72
CA ASN A 43 -0.37 -21.50 18.43
C ASN A 43 -1.09 -21.12 19.72
N GLN A 44 -0.72 -21.81 20.80
CA GLN A 44 -1.07 -21.42 22.16
C GLN A 44 -0.36 -20.10 22.47
N VAL A 45 -1.09 -18.99 22.52
CA VAL A 45 -0.61 -17.76 23.16
C VAL A 45 -1.26 -17.71 24.53
N GLY A 46 -0.61 -18.35 25.51
CA GLY A 46 -1.05 -18.39 26.90
C GLY A 46 0.16 -18.31 27.81
N GLY A 47 0.24 -17.22 28.59
CA GLY A 47 1.32 -16.95 29.53
C GLY A 47 1.50 -18.09 30.55
N GLY A 48 2.73 -18.52 30.70
CA GLY A 48 3.12 -19.54 31.66
C GLY A 48 4.63 -19.58 31.80
N THR A 49 5.10 -19.49 33.03
CA THR A 49 6.50 -19.50 33.47
C THR A 49 7.34 -20.60 32.82
N LEU A 50 8.51 -20.22 32.30
CA LEU A 50 9.51 -21.10 31.69
C LEU A 50 10.05 -22.10 32.71
N ASN A 51 9.83 -23.39 32.46
CA ASN A 51 10.62 -24.47 33.05
C ASN A 51 10.80 -25.56 31.99
N TYR A 52 11.95 -25.56 31.33
CA TYR A 52 12.26 -26.47 30.22
C TYR A 52 13.01 -27.69 30.77
N GLY A 53 12.26 -28.79 30.89
CA GLY A 53 12.80 -30.13 31.01
C GLY A 53 12.02 -31.05 30.08
N GLN A 54 12.32 -31.00 28.77
CA GLN A 54 11.99 -32.15 27.92
C GLN A 54 12.80 -32.16 26.62
N THR A 55 13.58 -33.24 26.54
CA THR A 55 14.25 -33.82 25.38
C THR A 55 13.30 -33.97 24.19
N GLY A 56 13.45 -33.08 23.21
CA GLY A 56 13.08 -33.30 21.82
C GLY A 56 14.30 -32.98 20.97
N THR A 57 14.71 -33.90 20.10
CA THR A 57 15.84 -33.70 19.17
C THR A 57 15.51 -32.59 18.19
N VAL A 58 15.86 -31.36 18.57
CA VAL A 58 15.96 -30.22 17.67
C VAL A 58 17.18 -30.50 16.79
N GLY A 59 16.97 -30.70 15.49
CA GLY A 59 18.07 -30.69 14.53
C GLY A 59 18.87 -29.41 14.76
N ALA A 60 20.19 -29.54 14.86
CA ALA A 60 21.09 -28.43 15.12
C ALA A 60 20.86 -27.31 14.09
N VAL A 61 20.23 -26.22 14.51
CA VAL A 61 20.33 -24.94 13.79
C VAL A 61 21.79 -24.54 13.87
N ASN A 62 22.49 -24.69 12.75
CA ASN A 62 23.86 -24.24 12.61
C ASN A 62 23.89 -22.72 12.85
N ALA A 63 24.41 -22.31 14.01
CA ALA A 63 24.44 -20.93 14.49
C ALA A 63 25.37 -20.00 13.67
N ASN A 64 25.83 -20.43 12.49
CA ASN A 64 26.76 -19.67 11.65
C ASN A 64 26.09 -18.96 10.47
N ASN A 65 24.76 -18.98 10.35
CA ASN A 65 24.07 -18.19 9.34
C ASN A 65 23.59 -16.84 9.91
N THR A 66 24.54 -15.97 10.24
CA THR A 66 24.23 -14.56 10.43
C THR A 66 24.10 -13.93 9.04
N ILE A 67 22.86 -13.82 8.56
CA ILE A 67 22.57 -13.11 7.32
C ILE A 67 22.92 -11.64 7.58
N ALA A 68 24.06 -11.20 7.03
CA ALA A 68 24.41 -9.79 6.98
C ALA A 68 23.37 -9.10 6.10
N VAL A 69 22.40 -8.43 6.71
CA VAL A 69 21.49 -7.53 6.00
C VAL A 69 22.33 -6.34 5.54
N ILE A 70 22.86 -6.42 4.32
CA ILE A 70 23.53 -5.30 3.67
C ILE A 70 22.46 -4.21 3.49
N LYS A 71 22.49 -3.19 4.36
CA LYS A 71 21.60 -2.04 4.23
C LYS A 71 21.93 -1.34 2.92
N GLN A 72 21.02 -1.44 1.96
CA GLN A 72 21.19 -0.80 0.65
C GLN A 72 21.07 0.72 0.80
N GLU A 73 21.93 1.44 0.09
CA GLU A 73 21.88 2.90 0.07
C GLU A 73 20.58 3.35 -0.61
N PRO A 74 19.93 4.40 -0.09
CA PRO A 74 18.70 4.91 -0.68
C PRO A 74 18.98 5.48 -2.08
N ILE A 75 18.08 5.20 -3.02
CA ILE A 75 18.19 5.75 -4.38
C ILE A 75 17.61 7.15 -4.38
N ILE A 76 18.42 8.15 -4.70
CA ILE A 76 17.98 9.54 -4.77
C ILE A 76 17.45 9.82 -6.18
N VAL A 77 16.19 10.24 -6.27
CA VAL A 77 15.56 10.66 -7.51
C VAL A 77 15.34 12.16 -7.46
N THR A 78 15.92 12.87 -8.42
CA THR A 78 15.80 14.32 -8.56
C THR A 78 15.07 14.66 -9.85
N ALA A 79 14.29 15.75 -9.81
CA ALA A 79 13.68 16.34 -11.00
C ALA A 79 13.67 17.86 -10.91
N THR A 80 13.72 18.50 -12.06
CA THR A 80 13.67 19.96 -12.20
C THR A 80 12.41 20.36 -12.95
N GLY A 81 11.80 21.46 -12.55
CA GLY A 81 10.66 22.06 -13.24
C GLY A 81 10.85 23.55 -13.49
N TYR A 82 10.27 24.02 -14.58
CA TYR A 82 10.43 25.39 -15.05
C TYR A 82 9.09 26.08 -15.23
N ALA A 83 9.05 27.39 -14.99
CA ALA A 83 7.89 28.20 -15.34
C ALA A 83 8.31 29.61 -15.75
N ALA A 84 7.63 30.14 -16.76
CA ALA A 84 7.83 31.50 -17.23
C ALA A 84 7.00 32.52 -16.44
N LEU A 85 7.48 33.76 -16.39
CA LEU A 85 6.77 34.84 -15.72
C LEU A 85 5.42 35.09 -16.39
N THR A 86 4.34 35.03 -15.62
CA THR A 86 3.01 35.35 -16.13
C THR A 86 2.88 36.87 -16.35
N THR A 87 2.62 37.27 -17.60
CA THR A 87 2.42 38.68 -17.96
C THR A 87 0.93 38.98 -18.09
N ASN A 88 0.24 39.08 -16.96
CA ASN A 88 -1.17 39.50 -16.93
C ASN A 88 -1.29 40.92 -16.35
N LYS A 89 -1.93 41.83 -17.11
CA LYS A 89 -2.18 43.22 -16.69
C LYS A 89 -2.99 43.35 -15.39
N ARG A 90 -3.69 42.29 -14.96
CA ARG A 90 -4.48 42.24 -13.73
C ARG A 90 -3.68 41.77 -12.51
N LEU A 91 -2.47 41.24 -12.69
CA LEU A 91 -1.63 40.75 -11.61
C LEU A 91 -0.56 41.80 -11.27
N THR A 92 -0.33 42.02 -9.98
CA THR A 92 0.86 42.76 -9.55
C THR A 92 2.12 41.95 -9.84
N LYS A 93 3.27 42.63 -9.95
CA LYS A 93 4.56 41.95 -10.15
C LYS A 93 4.81 40.85 -9.11
N SER A 94 4.49 41.12 -7.84
CA SER A 94 4.61 40.17 -6.74
C SER A 94 3.67 38.97 -6.90
N GLN A 95 2.41 39.19 -7.31
CA GLN A 95 1.46 38.11 -7.58
C GLN A 95 1.90 37.24 -8.74
N ALA A 96 2.37 37.85 -9.83
CA ALA A 96 2.91 37.13 -10.98
C ALA A 96 4.10 36.25 -10.60
N ARG A 97 5.04 36.79 -9.79
CA ARG A 97 6.21 36.05 -9.29
C ARG A 97 5.83 34.85 -8.43
N ILE A 98 4.90 35.02 -7.48
CA ILE A 98 4.40 33.92 -6.63
C ILE A 98 3.70 32.84 -7.48
N MET A 99 2.92 33.26 -8.48
CA MET A 99 2.26 32.33 -9.39
C MET A 99 3.28 31.52 -10.17
N THR A 100 4.28 32.17 -10.77
CA THR A 100 5.32 31.51 -11.55
C THR A 100 6.16 30.55 -10.69
N LEU A 101 6.54 30.95 -9.47
CA LEU A 101 7.23 30.05 -8.54
C LEU A 101 6.41 28.77 -8.27
N ARG A 102 5.11 28.91 -7.97
CA ARG A 102 4.21 27.77 -7.76
C ARG A 102 4.06 26.90 -9.00
N SER A 103 3.97 27.52 -10.18
CA SER A 103 3.92 26.80 -11.46
C SER A 103 5.19 25.99 -11.71
N SER A 104 6.37 26.55 -11.41
CA SER A 104 7.66 25.84 -11.54
C SER A 104 7.74 24.67 -10.58
N MET A 105 7.25 24.84 -9.34
CA MET A 105 7.15 23.76 -8.37
C MET A 105 6.23 22.63 -8.88
N LEU A 106 5.03 22.94 -9.37
CA LEU A 106 4.10 21.94 -9.89
C LEU A 106 4.69 21.15 -11.08
N ASP A 107 5.39 21.83 -12.00
CA ASP A 107 6.09 21.16 -13.09
C ASP A 107 7.21 20.23 -12.58
N ALA A 108 7.94 20.65 -11.54
CA ALA A 108 8.99 19.83 -10.95
C ALA A 108 8.43 18.54 -10.33
N TYR A 109 7.30 18.62 -9.60
CA TYR A 109 6.62 17.44 -9.07
C TYR A 109 6.06 16.54 -10.17
N ARG A 110 5.57 17.10 -11.28
CA ARG A 110 5.14 16.32 -12.45
C ARG A 110 6.31 15.55 -13.08
N ASN A 111 7.44 16.22 -13.30
CA ASN A 111 8.63 15.56 -13.85
C ASN A 111 9.17 14.49 -12.89
N LEU A 112 9.07 14.72 -11.57
CA LEU A 112 9.43 13.74 -10.55
C LEU A 112 8.54 12.50 -10.61
N SER A 113 7.21 12.68 -10.69
CA SER A 113 6.28 11.56 -10.74
C SER A 113 6.50 10.70 -11.99
N GLU A 114 6.72 11.32 -13.15
CA GLU A 114 7.09 10.61 -14.37
C GLU A 114 8.37 9.80 -14.21
N ARG A 115 9.38 10.38 -13.55
CA ARG A 115 10.65 9.69 -13.27
C ARG A 115 10.43 8.47 -12.37
N VAL A 116 9.59 8.58 -11.34
CA VAL A 116 9.28 7.49 -10.42
C VAL A 116 8.46 6.39 -11.08
N TYR A 117 7.37 6.75 -11.77
CA TYR A 117 6.53 5.78 -12.48
C TYR A 117 7.28 5.06 -13.61
N GLY A 118 8.28 5.72 -14.21
CA GLY A 118 9.16 5.13 -15.21
C GLY A 118 10.26 4.20 -14.66
N LEU A 119 10.39 4.05 -13.34
CA LEU A 119 11.42 3.19 -12.75
C LEU A 119 11.16 1.72 -13.10
N LYS A 120 12.23 1.02 -13.48
CA LYS A 120 12.25 -0.43 -13.67
C LYS A 120 12.72 -1.07 -12.37
N ILE A 121 11.83 -1.78 -11.69
CA ILE A 121 12.13 -2.45 -10.43
C ILE A 121 12.74 -3.82 -10.69
N ASP A 122 12.14 -4.57 -11.63
CA ASP A 122 12.62 -5.85 -12.12
C ASP A 122 12.79 -5.82 -13.65
N GLY A 123 13.74 -6.60 -14.18
CA GLY A 123 14.26 -6.48 -15.55
C GLY A 123 13.25 -6.50 -16.70
N SER A 124 11.99 -6.91 -16.48
CA SER A 124 10.93 -6.95 -17.48
C SER A 124 9.77 -5.97 -17.27
N SER A 125 9.59 -5.41 -16.08
CA SER A 125 8.37 -4.66 -15.71
C SER A 125 8.70 -3.28 -15.14
N SER A 126 8.04 -2.23 -15.66
CA SER A 126 8.09 -0.88 -15.09
C SER A 126 7.06 -0.70 -13.98
N LEU A 127 7.34 0.21 -13.04
CA LEU A 127 6.43 0.56 -11.96
C LEU A 127 5.07 1.03 -12.51
N SER A 128 5.07 1.77 -13.62
CA SER A 128 3.86 2.19 -14.35
C SER A 128 2.92 1.02 -14.71
N ASN A 129 3.46 -0.14 -15.09
CA ASN A 129 2.64 -1.29 -15.49
C ASN A 129 2.10 -2.05 -14.28
N MET A 130 2.81 -1.99 -13.15
CA MET A 130 2.40 -2.62 -11.90
C MET A 130 1.27 -1.84 -11.23
N VAL A 131 1.36 -0.50 -11.22
CA VAL A 131 0.31 0.36 -10.62
C VAL A 131 -1.01 0.33 -11.38
N ILE A 132 -1.00 -0.02 -12.68
CA ILE A 132 -2.24 -0.22 -13.47
C ILE A 132 -3.01 -1.47 -13.00
N GLN A 133 -2.30 -2.48 -12.48
CA GLN A 133 -2.90 -3.76 -12.07
C GLN A 133 -3.30 -3.77 -10.59
N ASN A 134 -2.78 -2.83 -9.78
CA ASN A 134 -3.03 -2.80 -8.35
C ASN A 134 -3.21 -1.34 -7.86
N ASP A 135 -4.44 -0.99 -7.45
CA ASP A 135 -4.80 0.32 -6.92
C ASP A 135 -4.18 0.63 -5.54
N GLU A 136 -3.90 -0.38 -4.71
CA GLU A 136 -3.20 -0.19 -3.43
C GLU A 136 -1.75 0.23 -3.67
N LEU A 137 -1.08 -0.42 -4.63
CA LEU A 137 0.27 -0.05 -5.04
C LEU A 137 0.30 1.37 -5.60
N ARG A 138 -0.69 1.75 -6.42
CA ARG A 138 -0.84 3.12 -6.89
C ARG A 138 -0.95 4.10 -5.73
N THR A 139 -1.83 3.82 -4.77
CA THR A 139 -2.03 4.67 -3.58
C THR A 139 -0.75 4.80 -2.75
N TYR A 140 0.02 3.71 -2.61
CA TYR A 140 1.31 3.71 -1.91
C TYR A 140 2.34 4.60 -2.60
N VAL A 141 2.50 4.46 -3.92
CA VAL A 141 3.44 5.28 -4.70
C VAL A 141 3.02 6.76 -4.67
N ASP A 142 1.74 7.06 -4.82
CA ASP A 142 1.20 8.43 -4.78
C ASP A 142 1.46 9.09 -3.42
N ALA A 143 1.24 8.37 -2.32
CA ALA A 143 1.55 8.89 -0.99
C ALA A 143 3.04 9.13 -0.77
N TYR A 144 3.90 8.28 -1.34
CA TYR A 144 5.34 8.45 -1.27
C TYR A 144 5.82 9.67 -2.07
N LEU A 145 5.21 9.95 -3.23
CA LEU A 145 5.50 11.12 -4.08
C LEU A 145 5.22 12.45 -3.36
N VAL A 146 4.17 12.51 -2.53
CA VAL A 146 3.84 13.71 -1.73
C VAL A 146 4.97 14.06 -0.75
N GLY A 147 5.76 13.08 -0.32
CA GLY A 147 6.90 13.26 0.59
C GLY A 147 8.16 13.86 -0.04
N ALA A 148 8.16 14.20 -1.34
CA ALA A 148 9.34 14.77 -1.98
C ALA A 148 9.66 16.19 -1.48
N LYS A 149 10.95 16.45 -1.24
CA LYS A 149 11.45 17.74 -0.74
C LYS A 149 11.86 18.66 -1.88
N VAL A 150 11.67 19.96 -1.67
CA VAL A 150 12.26 20.97 -2.54
C VAL A 150 13.70 21.22 -2.08
N VAL A 151 14.66 21.06 -3.00
CA VAL A 151 16.10 21.24 -2.72
C VAL A 151 16.56 22.63 -3.11
N SER A 152 16.03 23.18 -4.20
CA SER A 152 16.43 24.50 -4.70
C SER A 152 15.28 25.19 -5.44
N GLN A 153 15.23 26.52 -5.31
CA GLN A 153 14.34 27.40 -6.05
C GLN A 153 15.13 28.64 -6.45
N ARG A 154 15.24 28.91 -7.75
CA ARG A 154 15.98 30.04 -8.30
C ARG A 154 15.19 30.77 -9.37
N GLU A 155 15.34 32.09 -9.40
CA GLU A 155 14.83 32.95 -10.47
C GLU A 155 15.98 33.23 -11.43
N HIS A 156 15.72 33.11 -12.73
CA HIS A 156 16.65 33.44 -13.80
C HIS A 156 16.46 34.89 -14.26
N GLU A 157 17.41 35.40 -15.05
CA GLU A 157 17.41 36.82 -15.50
C GLU A 157 16.19 37.18 -16.35
N ASP A 158 15.60 36.20 -17.04
CA ASP A 158 14.38 36.34 -17.85
C ASP A 158 13.09 36.32 -17.02
N GLY A 159 13.19 36.18 -15.69
CA GLY A 159 12.06 36.07 -14.77
C GLY A 159 11.43 34.67 -14.73
N THR A 160 12.04 33.67 -15.38
CA THR A 160 11.64 32.28 -15.23
C THR A 160 12.08 31.75 -13.86
N PHE A 161 11.28 30.84 -13.31
CA PHE A 161 11.65 30.10 -12.10
C PHE A 161 12.05 28.69 -12.45
N GLU A 162 13.09 28.23 -11.76
CA GLU A 162 13.52 26.85 -11.74
C GLU A 162 13.41 26.31 -10.32
N THR A 163 12.74 25.17 -10.18
CA THR A 163 12.57 24.44 -8.93
C THR A 163 13.14 23.05 -9.09
N VAL A 164 14.01 22.65 -8.16
CA VAL A 164 14.57 21.29 -8.10
C VAL A 164 13.95 20.58 -6.91
N VAL A 165 13.33 19.43 -7.16
CA VAL A 165 12.79 18.54 -6.15
C VAL A 165 13.58 17.24 -6.10
N GLU A 166 13.61 16.65 -4.91
CA GLU A 166 14.30 15.40 -4.65
C GLU A 166 13.44 14.51 -3.76
N MET A 167 13.52 13.22 -4.00
CA MET A 167 13.04 12.20 -3.07
C MET A 167 14.09 11.10 -2.92
N ALA A 168 14.23 10.59 -1.71
CA ALA A 168 15.01 9.40 -1.45
C ALA A 168 14.07 8.20 -1.46
N LEU A 169 14.32 7.21 -2.32
CA LEU A 169 13.65 5.92 -2.29
C LEU A 169 14.35 5.04 -1.26
N GLN A 170 13.66 4.83 -0.14
CA GLN A 170 14.15 4.00 0.95
C GLN A 170 14.01 2.52 0.60
N GLU A 171 14.66 1.67 1.40
CA GLU A 171 14.64 0.23 1.17
C GLU A 171 13.24 -0.38 1.33
N ASN A 172 12.43 0.12 2.28
CA ASN A 172 11.04 -0.30 2.45
C ASN A 172 10.20 -0.03 1.19
N PHE A 173 10.40 1.12 0.53
CA PHE A 173 9.73 1.42 -0.73
C PHE A 173 10.02 0.35 -1.76
N ARG A 174 11.29 -0.05 -1.90
CA ARG A 174 11.71 -1.07 -2.85
C ARG A 174 11.10 -2.43 -2.53
N GLN A 175 11.05 -2.82 -1.27
CA GLN A 175 10.40 -4.07 -0.84
C GLN A 175 8.91 -4.10 -1.17
N CYS A 176 8.22 -2.96 -1.02
CA CYS A 176 6.80 -2.85 -1.35
C CYS A 176 6.52 -2.89 -2.85
N VAL A 177 7.41 -2.33 -3.69
CA VAL A 177 7.19 -2.23 -5.14
C VAL A 177 7.81 -3.36 -5.97
N THR A 178 8.56 -4.30 -5.38
CA THR A 178 9.13 -5.47 -6.09
C THR A 178 8.11 -6.54 -6.40
N SER A 179 7.01 -6.62 -5.64
CA SER A 179 5.95 -7.59 -5.90
C SER A 179 4.58 -6.93 -5.80
N THR A 180 3.70 -7.24 -6.75
CA THR A 180 2.31 -6.77 -6.72
C THR A 180 1.52 -7.30 -5.52
N GLN A 181 2.01 -8.39 -4.91
CA GLN A 181 1.46 -8.99 -3.69
C GLN A 181 2.07 -8.40 -2.40
N GLY A 182 3.20 -7.69 -2.49
CA GLY A 182 3.87 -7.11 -1.33
C GLY A 182 3.04 -6.03 -0.65
N VAL A 183 2.36 -5.20 -1.43
CA VAL A 183 1.53 -4.11 -0.88
C VAL A 183 0.29 -4.62 -0.14
N ALA A 184 -0.35 -5.67 -0.64
CA ALA A 184 -1.55 -6.22 -0.02
C ALA A 184 -1.25 -6.99 1.28
N ASN A 185 -0.11 -7.70 1.32
CA ASN A 185 0.20 -8.63 2.40
C ASN A 185 1.10 -8.04 3.49
N ASP A 186 1.87 -6.99 3.21
CA ASP A 186 2.76 -6.36 4.18
C ASP A 186 2.10 -5.12 4.82
N PRO A 187 1.84 -5.13 6.14
CA PRO A 187 1.33 -3.96 6.87
C PRO A 187 2.20 -2.70 6.73
N ASN A 188 3.50 -2.86 6.46
CA ASN A 188 4.44 -1.74 6.27
C ASN A 188 4.28 -1.05 4.91
N CYS A 189 3.63 -1.72 3.95
CA CYS A 189 3.35 -1.21 2.63
C CYS A 189 1.93 -0.62 2.51
N GLN A 190 1.10 -0.80 3.53
CA GLN A 190 -0.23 -0.23 3.57
C GLN A 190 -0.14 1.23 3.99
N VAL A 191 -0.48 2.12 3.07
CA VAL A 191 -0.69 3.53 3.42
C VAL A 191 -1.96 3.61 4.25
N GLN A 192 -1.81 3.80 5.57
CA GLN A 192 -2.95 4.12 6.41
C GLN A 192 -3.54 5.44 5.93
N PRO A 193 -4.77 5.44 5.41
CA PRO A 193 -5.33 6.67 4.94
C PRO A 193 -5.66 7.56 6.14
N GLY A 194 -4.96 8.68 6.27
CA GLY A 194 -5.12 9.64 7.37
C GLY A 194 -6.46 10.39 7.38
N TYR A 195 -7.42 10.01 6.54
CA TYR A 195 -8.79 10.49 6.70
C TYR A 195 -9.40 9.79 7.92
N ARG A 196 -9.44 10.50 9.05
CA ARG A 196 -10.44 10.21 10.09
C ARG A 196 -11.80 10.16 9.38
N ALA A 197 -12.37 8.97 9.25
CA ALA A 197 -13.76 8.84 8.85
C ALA A 197 -14.58 9.59 9.91
N VAL A 198 -15.01 10.83 9.58
CA VAL A 198 -16.06 11.47 10.34
C VAL A 198 -17.27 10.58 10.14
N ASN A 199 -17.65 9.87 11.20
CA ASN A 199 -18.83 9.04 11.19
C ASN A 199 -20.04 9.97 10.97
N VAL A 200 -20.61 9.95 9.76
CA VAL A 200 -21.75 10.78 9.33
C VAL A 200 -23.05 10.41 10.07
N GLN A 201 -23.04 9.40 10.97
CA GLN A 201 -24.16 9.07 11.84
C GLN A 201 -24.13 9.78 13.20
N SER A 202 -23.11 10.60 13.48
CA SER A 202 -23.11 11.44 14.68
C SER A 202 -23.75 12.79 14.36
N SER A 203 -24.96 13.02 14.89
CA SER A 203 -25.70 14.29 14.79
C SER A 203 -25.12 15.42 15.64
N THR A 204 -23.91 15.25 16.20
CA THR A 204 -23.21 16.32 16.90
C THR A 204 -22.36 17.13 15.91
N PRO A 205 -22.68 18.41 15.67
CA PRO A 205 -21.87 19.26 14.81
C PRO A 205 -20.49 19.41 15.44
N THR A 206 -19.46 18.88 14.77
CA THR A 206 -18.07 19.15 15.11
C THR A 206 -17.77 20.56 14.65
N THR A 207 -17.96 21.52 15.55
CA THR A 207 -17.50 22.90 15.37
C THR A 207 -16.00 22.88 15.41
N ASN A 208 -15.34 22.78 14.26
CA ASN A 208 -14.00 23.28 14.00
C ASN A 208 -13.73 23.09 12.50
N PHE A 209 -13.69 24.18 11.74
CA PHE A 209 -12.61 24.49 10.80
C PHE A 209 -13.02 25.77 10.03
N TYR A 210 -12.37 26.87 10.39
CA TYR A 210 -12.39 28.18 9.72
C TYR A 210 -13.70 28.99 9.78
N SER A 211 -13.81 29.83 10.80
CA SER A 211 -14.45 31.15 10.67
C SER A 211 -13.32 32.15 10.43
N ILE A 212 -13.36 32.86 9.30
CA ILE A 212 -12.55 34.07 9.10
C ILE A 212 -13.43 35.20 9.63
N GLU A 213 -13.00 35.86 10.71
CA GLU A 213 -13.50 37.20 11.08
C GLU A 213 -12.74 38.27 10.29
#